data_AF-A0A2V8GUU0-F1
#
_entry.id   AF-A0A2V8GUU0-F1
#
_cell.length_a   1.000
_cell.length_b   1.000
_cell.length_c   1.000
_cell.angle_alpha   90.00
_cell.angle_beta   90.00
_cell.angle_gamma   90.00
#
_symmetry.space_group_name_H-M   'P 1'
#
loop_
_entity.id
_entity.type
_entity.pdbx_description
1 polymer ?
#
loop_
_entity_poly.entity_id
_entity_poly.type
_entity_poly.pdbx_seq_one_letter_code
_entity_poly.pdbx_strand_id
1 'polypeptide(L)'
;MADRLTFEALKKKTVAELRDIAKSVENHDAVQGYTQMNKDHLLPALCKALGIEIGHHHVEAGFDKSKIKARMRTLRAERGKALAAHDAQKLKAVRSELHTLNHRLRAHMV
;
A
#
# COMPACT_ATOMS: atom_id res chain seq x y z
N MET A 1 27.43 -6.94 21.50
CA MET A 1 26.50 -7.71 20.64
C MET A 1 25.53 -6.71 20.02
N ALA A 2 25.89 -6.14 18.87
CA ALA A 2 25.02 -5.19 18.18
C ALA A 2 23.91 -5.97 17.48
N ASP A 3 22.76 -6.08 18.15
CA ASP A 3 21.54 -6.59 17.54
C ASP A 3 21.22 -5.69 16.36
N ARG A 4 21.40 -6.19 15.13
CA ARG A 4 21.03 -5.48 13.91
C ARG A 4 19.51 -5.35 13.93
N LEU A 5 19.01 -4.22 14.46
CA LEU A 5 17.63 -3.80 14.31
C LEU A 5 17.36 -3.68 12.81
N THR A 6 16.81 -4.73 12.22
CA THR A 6 16.38 -4.73 10.82
C THR A 6 14.95 -4.19 10.73
N PHE A 7 14.60 -3.65 9.56
CA PHE A 7 13.24 -3.19 9.28
C PHE A 7 12.18 -4.25 9.62
N GLU A 8 12.46 -5.52 9.33
CA GLU A 8 11.54 -6.62 9.61
C GLU A 8 11.31 -6.85 11.11
N ALA A 9 12.36 -6.71 11.92
CA ALA A 9 12.26 -6.81 13.37
C ALA A 9 11.35 -5.70 13.93
N LEU A 10 11.49 -4.46 13.43
CA LEU A 10 10.61 -3.35 13.80
C LEU A 10 9.16 -3.58 13.31
N LYS A 11 8.97 -4.15 12.11
CA LYS A 11 7.64 -4.41 11.54
C LYS A 11 6.84 -5.43 12.36
N LYS A 12 7.51 -6.42 12.94
CA LYS A 12 6.89 -7.45 13.79
C LYS A 12 6.47 -6.94 15.16
N LYS A 13 7.05 -5.84 15.66
CA LYS A 13 6.72 -5.24 16.96
C LYS A 13 5.37 -4.54 16.96
N THR A 14 4.78 -4.42 18.16
CA THR A 14 3.53 -3.67 18.35
C THR A 14 3.77 -2.16 18.29
N VAL A 15 2.71 -1.37 18.09
CA VAL A 15 2.82 0.10 18.09
C VAL A 15 3.31 0.62 19.44
N ALA A 16 2.90 -0.02 20.54
CA ALA A 16 3.37 0.31 21.87
C ALA A 16 4.89 0.12 22.00
N GLU A 17 5.40 -1.04 21.59
CA GLU A 17 6.85 -1.33 21.59
C GLU A 17 7.64 -0.37 20.68
N LEU A 18 7.10 0.00 19.52
CA LEU A 18 7.71 0.99 18.64
C LEU A 18 7.79 2.37 19.31
N ARG A 19 6.78 2.77 20.09
CA ARG A 19 6.80 4.03 20.85
C ARG A 19 7.80 3.98 22.00
N ASP A 20 8.00 2.83 22.62
CA ASP A 20 9.01 2.69 23.68
C ASP A 20 10.44 2.72 23.11
N ILE A 21 10.65 2.17 21.92
CA ILE A 21 11.90 2.35 21.16
C ILE A 21 12.07 3.83 20.77
N ALA A 22 11.00 4.51 20.34
CA ALA A 22 11.04 5.93 19.99
C ALA A 22 11.43 6.84 21.18
N LYS A 23 10.95 6.55 22.40
CA LYS A 23 11.39 7.24 23.63
C LYS A 23 12.91 7.17 23.82
N SER A 24 13.49 6.01 23.53
CA SER A 24 14.94 5.80 23.69
C SER A 24 15.76 6.51 22.61
N VAL A 25 15.11 6.92 21.52
CA VAL A 25 15.71 7.55 20.33
C VAL A 25 15.25 9.02 20.21
N GLU A 26 14.70 9.61 21.28
CA GLU A 26 14.07 10.96 21.33
C GLU A 26 14.92 12.12 20.77
N ASN A 27 16.22 11.91 20.57
CA ASN A 27 17.17 12.89 20.06
C ASN A 27 17.12 13.10 18.53
N HIS A 28 16.22 12.44 17.80
CA HIS A 28 16.11 12.60 16.35
C HIS A 28 14.83 13.35 15.94
N ASP A 29 14.95 14.42 15.15
CA ASP A 29 13.82 15.25 14.65
C ASP A 29 12.71 14.44 13.97
N ALA A 30 13.05 13.28 13.40
CA ALA A 30 12.10 12.41 12.70
C ALA A 30 11.08 11.73 13.63
N VAL A 31 11.40 11.56 14.92
CA VAL A 31 10.54 10.85 15.89
C VAL A 31 9.79 11.82 16.82
N GLN A 32 9.95 13.14 16.65
CA GLN A 32 9.21 14.15 17.39
C GLN A 32 7.70 13.97 17.16
N GLY A 33 6.95 13.66 18.22
CA GLY A 33 5.51 13.36 18.13
C GLY A 33 5.14 11.88 17.98
N TYR A 34 6.07 10.93 18.25
CA TYR A 34 5.84 9.48 18.17
C TYR A 34 4.60 8.97 18.94
N THR A 35 4.15 9.68 19.97
CA THR A 35 2.97 9.34 20.76
C THR A 35 1.66 9.41 19.95
N GLN A 36 1.58 10.32 18.98
CA GLN A 36 0.40 10.49 18.12
C GLN A 36 0.52 9.76 16.76
N MET A 37 1.71 9.28 16.40
CA MET A 37 1.94 8.61 15.13
C MET A 37 1.36 7.18 15.09
N ASN A 38 0.81 6.83 13.94
CA ASN A 38 0.32 5.49 13.60
C ASN A 38 1.51 4.59 13.22
N LYS A 39 1.33 3.25 13.21
CA LYS A 39 2.39 2.30 12.84
C LYS A 39 3.04 2.61 11.50
N ASP A 40 2.23 3.03 10.53
CA ASP A 40 2.68 3.32 9.16
C ASP A 40 3.61 4.54 9.06
N HIS A 41 3.48 5.50 9.99
CA HIS A 41 4.33 6.70 10.03
C HIS A 41 5.49 6.56 11.02
N LEU A 42 5.25 5.87 12.14
CA LEU A 42 6.22 5.66 13.20
C LEU A 42 7.38 4.77 12.73
N LEU A 43 7.09 3.74 11.93
CA LEU A 43 8.09 2.77 11.51
C LEU A 43 9.12 3.35 10.52
N PRO A 44 8.73 4.08 9.46
CA PRO A 44 9.69 4.81 8.62
C PRO A 44 10.48 5.87 9.38
N ALA A 45 9.83 6.58 10.30
CA ALA A 45 10.49 7.59 11.14
C ALA A 45 11.59 6.98 12.02
N LEU A 46 11.29 5.85 12.66
CA LEU A 46 12.26 5.08 13.45
C LEU A 46 13.40 4.51 12.60
N CYS A 47 13.09 3.94 11.43
CA CYS A 47 14.13 3.45 10.53
C CYS A 47 15.07 4.59 10.07
N LYS A 48 14.52 5.77 9.77
CA LYS A 48 15.32 6.97 9.45
C LYS A 48 16.18 7.42 10.62
N ALA A 49 15.64 7.44 11.84
CA ALA A 49 16.37 7.85 13.05
C ALA A 49 17.46 6.86 13.48
N LEU A 50 17.26 5.56 13.21
CA LEU A 50 18.22 4.50 13.51
C LEU A 50 19.23 4.27 12.38
N GLY A 51 19.16 5.04 11.28
CA GLY A 51 20.03 4.85 10.10
C GLY A 51 19.84 3.51 9.41
N ILE A 52 18.70 2.85 9.62
CA ILE A 52 18.35 1.59 8.97
C ILE A 52 17.82 1.95 7.59
N GLU A 53 18.54 1.54 6.53
CA GLU A 53 18.03 1.63 5.17
C GLU A 53 16.66 0.96 5.13
N ILE A 54 15.64 1.75 4.78
CA ILE A 54 14.29 1.27 4.55
C ILE A 54 14.33 0.51 3.22
N GLY A 55 14.91 -0.68 3.23
CA GLY A 55 14.74 -1.65 2.18
C GLY A 55 13.24 -1.87 2.04
N HIS A 56 12.67 -1.38 0.94
CA HIS A 56 11.29 -1.57 0.54
C HIS A 56 10.26 -0.63 1.19
N HIS A 57 10.14 0.58 0.61
CA HIS A 57 8.81 1.00 0.18
C HIS A 57 8.27 -0.08 -0.77
N HIS A 58 7.56 -1.06 -0.22
CA HIS A 58 6.82 -2.08 -0.99
C HIS A 58 5.58 -1.43 -1.62
N VAL A 59 5.81 -0.43 -2.47
CA VAL A 59 4.96 -0.21 -3.63
C VAL A 59 5.63 -1.07 -4.68
N GLU A 60 5.07 -2.25 -4.96
CA GLU A 60 5.51 -3.09 -6.07
C GLU A 60 5.70 -2.19 -7.30
N ALA A 61 6.96 -1.95 -7.66
CA ALA A 61 7.35 -1.07 -8.76
C ALA A 61 6.75 -1.64 -10.05
N GLY A 62 5.58 -1.15 -10.44
CA GLY A 62 4.91 -1.54 -11.69
C GLY A 62 3.41 -1.86 -11.60
N PHE A 63 2.80 -1.94 -10.40
CA PHE A 63 1.38 -2.27 -10.28
C PHE A 63 0.56 -1.28 -9.44
N ASP A 64 0.09 -0.20 -10.10
CA ASP A 64 -0.82 0.78 -9.50
C ASP A 64 -2.24 0.22 -9.35
N LYS A 65 -2.49 -0.50 -8.25
CA LYS A 65 -3.81 -1.06 -7.87
C LYS A 65 -4.91 0.01 -7.88
N SER A 66 -4.59 1.25 -7.51
CA SER A 66 -5.50 2.39 -7.51
C SER A 66 -5.98 2.76 -8.91
N LYS A 67 -5.06 2.89 -9.88
CA LYS A 67 -5.38 3.22 -11.28
C LYS A 67 -6.24 2.15 -11.94
N ILE A 68 -5.96 0.87 -11.67
CA ILE A 68 -6.76 -0.25 -12.18
C ILE A 68 -8.17 -0.22 -11.60
N LYS A 69 -8.30 -0.03 -10.27
CA LYS A 69 -9.62 0.09 -9.63
C LYS A 69 -10.41 1.29 -10.17
N ALA A 70 -9.75 2.41 -10.46
CA ALA A 70 -10.38 3.58 -11.08
C ALA A 70 -10.92 3.26 -12.48
N ARG A 71 -10.12 2.64 -13.35
CA ARG A 71 -10.55 2.19 -14.70
C ARG A 71 -11.67 1.16 -14.64
N MET A 72 -11.64 0.25 -13.67
CA MET A 72 -12.74 -0.71 -13.48
C MET A 72 -14.05 -0.03 -13.08
N ARG A 73 -14.00 1.07 -12.32
CA ARG A 73 -15.19 1.85 -11.95
C ARG A 73 -15.83 2.52 -13.15
N THR A 74 -15.02 3.11 -14.05
CA THR A 74 -15.51 3.72 -15.29
C THR A 74 -16.13 2.67 -16.21
N LEU A 75 -15.46 1.54 -16.42
CA LEU A 75 -15.97 0.43 -17.23
C LEU A 75 -17.29 -0.15 -16.68
N ARG A 76 -17.47 -0.21 -15.35
CA ARG A 76 -18.76 -0.63 -14.76
C ARG A 76 -19.89 0.34 -15.08
N ALA A 77 -19.61 1.64 -15.11
CA ALA A 77 -20.59 2.65 -15.51
C ALA A 77 -20.92 2.54 -17.00
N GLU A 78 -19.91 2.37 -17.86
CA GLU A 78 -20.08 2.14 -19.30
C GLU A 78 -20.86 0.85 -19.60
N ARG A 79 -20.64 -0.21 -18.82
CA ARG A 79 -21.43 -1.45 -18.88
C ARG A 79 -22.91 -1.15 -18.67
N GLY A 80 -23.24 -0.34 -17.66
CA GLY A 80 -24.63 0.05 -17.38
C GLY A 80 -25.26 0.81 -18.54
N LYS A 81 -24.53 1.74 -19.14
CA LYS A 81 -24.96 2.49 -20.33
C LYS A 81 -25.17 1.58 -21.55
N ALA A 82 -24.23 0.67 -21.82
CA ALA A 82 -24.35 -0.28 -22.93
C ALA A 82 -25.52 -1.25 -22.75
N LEU A 83 -25.82 -1.63 -21.50
CA LEU A 83 -26.95 -2.50 -21.16
C LEU A 83 -28.29 -1.78 -21.39
N ALA A 84 -28.39 -0.50 -21.00
CA ALA A 84 -29.57 0.32 -21.27
C ALA A 84 -29.76 0.60 -22.77
N ALA A 85 -28.66 0.76 -23.52
CA ALA A 85 -28.69 0.98 -24.96
C ALA A 85 -28.88 -0.32 -25.78
N HIS A 86 -28.96 -1.50 -25.13
CA HIS A 86 -28.99 -2.82 -25.76
C HIS A 86 -27.85 -3.05 -26.78
N ASP A 87 -26.71 -2.38 -26.58
CA ASP A 87 -25.54 -2.48 -27.46
C ASP A 87 -24.71 -3.71 -27.07
N ALA A 88 -25.01 -4.83 -27.72
CA ALA A 88 -24.36 -6.12 -27.44
C ALA A 88 -22.85 -6.11 -27.72
N GLN A 89 -22.40 -5.35 -28.73
CA GLN A 89 -20.99 -5.27 -29.09
C GLN A 89 -20.19 -4.53 -28.02
N LYS A 90 -20.66 -3.35 -27.59
CA LYS A 90 -20.02 -2.60 -26.50
C LYS A 90 -20.10 -3.34 -25.18
N LEU A 91 -21.21 -4.01 -24.90
CA LEU A 91 -21.36 -4.81 -23.67
C LEU A 91 -20.33 -5.93 -23.61
N LYS A 92 -20.04 -6.61 -24.73
CA LYS A 92 -19.01 -7.66 -24.81
C LYS A 92 -17.62 -7.07 -24.56
N ALA A 93 -17.26 -5.98 -25.25
CA ALA A 93 -15.95 -5.34 -25.11
C ALA A 93 -15.66 -4.92 -23.65
N VAL A 94 -16.62 -4.22 -23.02
CA VAL A 94 -16.50 -3.77 -21.63
C VAL A 94 -16.39 -4.93 -20.64
N ARG A 95 -17.13 -6.03 -20.86
CA ARG A 95 -17.03 -7.24 -20.01
C ARG A 95 -15.67 -7.91 -20.12
N SER A 96 -15.12 -8.03 -21.33
CA SER A 96 -13.79 -8.59 -21.56
C SER A 96 -12.71 -7.76 -20.88
N GLU A 97 -12.78 -6.43 -21.00
CA GLU A 97 -11.81 -5.53 -20.36
C GLU A 97 -11.90 -5.57 -18.82
N LEU A 98 -13.13 -5.64 -18.27
CA LEU A 98 -13.30 -5.86 -16.83
C LEU A 98 -12.73 -7.20 -16.38
N HIS A 99 -12.86 -8.25 -17.18
CA HIS A 99 -12.34 -9.57 -16.85
C HIS A 99 -10.81 -9.56 -16.81
N THR A 100 -10.14 -9.00 -17.82
CA THR A 100 -8.67 -8.93 -17.87
C THR A 100 -8.10 -8.11 -16.71
N LEU A 101 -8.70 -6.97 -16.39
CA LEU A 101 -8.28 -6.13 -15.24
C LEU A 101 -8.48 -6.85 -13.90
N ASN A 102 -9.58 -7.60 -13.72
CA ASN A 102 -9.78 -8.42 -12.54
C ASN A 102 -8.73 -9.53 -12.41
N HIS A 103 -8.40 -10.22 -13.51
CA HIS A 103 -7.37 -11.26 -13.52
C HIS A 103 -5.99 -10.69 -13.18
N ARG A 104 -5.61 -9.56 -13.79
CA ARG A 104 -4.35 -8.89 -13.50
C ARG A 104 -4.26 -8.47 -12.03
N LEU A 105 -5.36 -7.97 -11.45
CA LEU A 105 -5.41 -7.58 -10.05
C LEU A 105 -5.26 -8.77 -9.10
N ARG A 106 -5.90 -9.90 -9.41
CA ARG A 106 -5.75 -11.14 -8.61
C ARG A 106 -4.35 -11.75 -8.74
N ALA A 107 -3.73 -11.70 -9.93
CA ALA A 107 -2.39 -12.22 -10.15
C ALA A 107 -1.32 -11.45 -9.34
N HIS A 108 -1.48 -10.14 -9.17
CA HIS A 108 -0.61 -9.28 -8.35
C HIS A 108 -1.03 -9.18 -6.87
N MET A 109 -1.92 -10.06 -6.41
CA MET A 109 -2.35 -10.14 -5.00
C MET A 109 -1.89 -11.45 -4.32
N VAL A 110 -1.17 -12.31 -5.04
CA VAL A 110 -0.54 -13.54 -4.54
C VAL A 110 0.95 -13.26 -4.34
#